data_AF-A0A7X3R863-F1
#
_entry.id   AF-A0A7X3R863-F1
#
_cell.length_a   1.000
_cell.length_b   1.000
_cell.length_c   1.000
_cell.angle_alpha   90.00
_cell.angle_beta   90.00
_cell.angle_gamma   90.00
#
_symmetry.space_group_name_H-M   'P 1'
#
loop_
_entity.id
_entity.type
_entity.pdbx_description
1 polymer ?
#
loop_
_entity_poly.entity_id
_entity_poly.type
_entity_poly.pdbx_seq_one_letter_code
_entity_poly.pdbx_strand_id
1 'polypeptide(L)'
;MLLLGDATNPDDFPLGVILGSVRLRECVRVNRLIEPTEPDGAWHAEANAWPSRTRATWDGGPRKVLIHVDDYGNYQPGRWVWIIEDPQPFTEPIAARGYQKLWNFDLPCDLADLQTVTTQE
;
A
#
# COMPACT_ATOMS: atom_id res chain seq x y z
N MET A 1 -2.04 8.94 2.84
CA MET A 1 -1.03 8.84 3.92
C MET A 1 -1.74 9.12 5.23
N LEU A 2 -1.79 8.16 6.16
CA LEU A 2 -2.27 8.45 7.51
C LEU A 2 -1.14 9.13 8.28
N LEU A 3 -1.37 10.36 8.69
CA LEU A 3 -0.47 11.11 9.54
C LEU A 3 -0.58 10.52 10.95
N LEU A 4 0.51 9.93 11.41
CA LEU A 4 0.71 9.52 12.79
C LEU A 4 1.02 10.77 13.62
N GLY A 5 0.00 11.35 14.25
CA GLY A 5 0.15 12.58 15.04
C GLY A 5 0.43 13.83 14.20
N ASP A 6 0.76 14.93 14.87
CA ASP A 6 0.97 16.29 14.30
C ASP A 6 2.18 16.40 13.35
N ALA A 7 2.76 15.28 12.93
CA ALA A 7 3.89 15.23 12.01
C ALA A 7 3.46 15.73 10.62
N THR A 8 3.57 17.04 10.39
CA THR A 8 3.33 17.68 9.10
C THR A 8 4.50 17.54 8.14
N ASN A 9 5.67 17.09 8.61
CA ASN A 9 6.89 16.94 7.82
C ASN A 9 7.34 15.45 7.78
N PRO A 10 7.55 14.86 6.58
CA PRO A 10 8.13 13.52 6.42
C PRO A 10 9.47 13.29 7.13
N ASP A 11 10.24 14.35 7.38
CA ASP A 11 11.53 14.25 8.07
C ASP A 11 11.39 13.99 9.59
N ASP A 12 10.20 14.19 10.16
CA ASP A 12 9.94 13.97 11.58
C ASP A 12 9.67 12.50 11.91
N PHE A 13 9.60 11.62 10.90
CA PHE A 13 9.33 10.20 11.12
C PHE A 13 10.55 9.49 11.72
N PRO A 14 10.36 8.70 12.80
CA PRO A 14 11.44 7.95 13.41
C PRO A 14 12.00 6.91 12.43
N LEU A 15 13.33 6.78 12.43
CA LEU A 15 14.04 5.80 11.61
C LEU A 15 14.28 4.50 12.38
N GLY A 16 14.33 3.38 11.66
CA GLY A 16 14.61 2.07 12.26
C GLY A 16 13.46 1.55 13.13
N VAL A 17 12.23 1.88 12.76
CA VAL A 17 11.02 1.43 13.44
C VAL A 17 9.95 0.97 12.45
N ILE A 18 9.04 0.12 12.91
CA ILE A 18 7.78 -0.20 12.24
C ILE A 18 6.71 0.75 12.78
N LEU A 19 6.06 1.46 11.87
CA LEU A 19 5.09 2.52 12.18
C LEU A 19 3.64 2.03 12.25
N GLY A 20 3.35 0.86 11.69
CA GLY A 20 1.98 0.39 11.58
C GLY A 20 1.86 -0.81 10.67
N SER A 21 0.61 -1.10 10.31
CA SER A 21 0.25 -2.16 9.39
C SER A 21 -0.69 -1.66 8.31
N VAL A 22 -0.80 -2.42 7.23
CA VAL A 22 -1.71 -2.17 6.12
C VAL A 22 -2.23 -3.50 5.61
N ARG A 23 -3.43 -3.52 5.02
CA ARG A 23 -3.91 -4.66 4.27
C ARG A 23 -3.41 -4.57 2.82
N LEU A 24 -2.54 -5.49 2.42
CA LEU A 24 -2.10 -5.58 1.03
C LEU A 24 -3.24 -6.17 0.19
N ARG A 25 -3.81 -5.38 -0.73
CA ARG A 25 -4.90 -5.81 -1.61
C ARG A 25 -4.35 -6.53 -2.83
N GLU A 26 -3.57 -5.83 -3.65
CA GLU A 26 -3.10 -6.32 -4.95
C GLU A 26 -1.72 -5.74 -5.32
N CYS A 27 -0.99 -6.44 -6.19
CA CYS A 27 0.22 -5.96 -6.84
C CYS A 27 -0.04 -5.86 -8.35
N VAL A 28 0.03 -4.65 -8.89
CA VAL A 28 -0.40 -4.35 -10.26
C VAL A 28 0.71 -3.70 -11.06
N ARG A 29 0.77 -3.99 -12.35
CA ARG A 29 1.76 -3.40 -13.25
C ARG A 29 1.18 -2.14 -13.89
N VAL A 30 1.92 -1.05 -13.78
CA VAL A 30 1.54 0.22 -14.42
C VAL A 30 1.72 0.10 -15.92
N ASN A 31 0.67 0.41 -16.66
CA ASN A 31 0.67 0.37 -18.13
C ASN A 31 0.97 1.75 -18.72
N ARG A 32 0.33 2.79 -18.18
CA ARG A 32 0.48 4.17 -18.65
C ARG A 32 0.10 5.17 -17.57
N LEU A 33 0.69 6.36 -17.67
CA LEU A 33 0.22 7.54 -16.95
C LEU A 33 -0.92 8.18 -17.74
N ILE A 34 -1.87 8.74 -17.02
CA ILE A 34 -3.02 9.48 -17.52
C ILE A 34 -2.88 10.90 -17.00
N GLU A 35 -2.82 11.85 -17.92
CA GLU A 35 -2.75 13.27 -17.60
C GLU A 35 -4.03 13.74 -16.90
N PRO A 36 -3.94 14.72 -15.99
CA PRO A 36 -5.12 15.24 -15.31
C PRO A 36 -6.10 15.85 -16.32
N THR A 37 -7.33 15.35 -16.33
CA THR A 37 -8.43 15.91 -17.13
C THR A 37 -9.38 16.76 -16.29
N GLU A 38 -9.28 16.67 -14.96
CA GLU A 38 -10.14 17.36 -14.00
C GLU A 38 -9.46 18.58 -13.35
N PRO A 39 -10.23 19.52 -12.77
CA PRO A 39 -9.69 20.76 -12.22
C PRO A 39 -8.75 20.58 -11.02
N ASP A 40 -8.77 19.40 -10.39
CA ASP A 40 -7.90 19.06 -9.26
C ASP A 40 -6.43 18.85 -9.68
N GLY A 41 -6.16 18.69 -10.97
CA GLY A 41 -4.80 18.48 -11.49
C GLY A 41 -4.20 17.12 -11.09
N ALA A 42 -5.01 16.16 -10.63
CA ALA A 42 -4.52 14.89 -10.13
C ALA A 42 -4.07 13.95 -11.26
N TRP A 43 -2.81 13.48 -11.17
CA TRP A 43 -2.28 12.46 -12.08
C TRP A 43 -2.81 11.08 -11.71
N HIS A 44 -3.06 10.27 -12.74
CA HIS A 44 -3.52 8.90 -12.56
C HIS A 44 -2.62 7.92 -13.31
N ALA A 45 -2.59 6.66 -12.87
CA ALA A 45 -1.96 5.57 -13.57
C ALA A 45 -2.99 4.48 -13.88
N GLU A 46 -3.02 4.03 -15.13
CA GLU A 46 -3.77 2.83 -15.51
C GLU A 46 -2.89 1.60 -15.28
N ALA A 47 -3.39 0.64 -14.52
CA ALA A 47 -2.71 -0.61 -14.24
C ALA A 47 -3.59 -1.82 -14.54
N ASN A 48 -2.96 -2.94 -14.84
CA ASN A 48 -3.64 -4.22 -14.99
C ASN A 48 -3.58 -4.98 -13.67
N ALA A 49 -4.76 -5.19 -13.08
CA ALA A 49 -4.94 -6.13 -11.99
C ALA A 49 -5.32 -7.49 -12.54
N TRP A 50 -4.56 -8.50 -12.11
CA TRP A 50 -4.85 -9.89 -12.43
C TRP A 50 -5.83 -10.46 -11.41
N PRO A 51 -6.85 -11.22 -11.84
CA PRO A 51 -7.79 -11.84 -10.92
C PRO A 51 -7.06 -12.76 -9.93
N SER A 52 -7.25 -12.50 -8.64
CA SER A 52 -6.56 -13.15 -7.53
C SER A 52 -7.16 -14.52 -7.24
N ARG A 53 -6.73 -15.56 -7.98
CA ARG A 53 -6.86 -17.02 -7.71
C ARG A 53 -8.24 -17.61 -7.31
N THR A 54 -9.27 -16.83 -7.07
CA THR A 54 -10.62 -17.31 -6.77
C THR A 54 -11.39 -17.40 -8.08
N ARG A 55 -11.44 -18.63 -8.61
CA ARG A 55 -12.11 -19.03 -9.85
C ARG A 55 -11.41 -18.55 -11.12
N ALA A 56 -10.47 -19.39 -11.56
CA ALA A 56 -9.83 -19.36 -12.86
C ALA A 56 -10.84 -19.63 -14.00
N THR A 57 -11.72 -18.68 -14.28
CA THR A 57 -12.19 -18.49 -15.66
C THR A 57 -11.22 -17.50 -16.28
N TRP A 58 -10.30 -18.01 -17.09
CA TRP A 58 -9.30 -17.24 -17.84
C TRP A 58 -9.93 -16.26 -18.87
N ASP A 59 -11.25 -16.18 -18.88
CA ASP A 59 -12.09 -15.54 -19.89
C ASP A 59 -12.33 -14.04 -19.60
N GLY A 60 -11.93 -13.56 -18.41
CA GLY A 60 -12.22 -12.19 -17.95
C GLY A 60 -11.17 -11.12 -18.31
N GLY A 61 -9.99 -11.51 -18.80
CA GLY A 61 -8.87 -10.58 -19.06
C GLY A 61 -8.38 -9.83 -17.79
N PRO A 62 -7.31 -9.03 -17.90
CA PRO A 62 -6.90 -8.16 -16.81
C PRO A 62 -7.95 -7.06 -16.59
N ARG A 63 -8.36 -6.82 -15.34
CA ARG A 63 -9.16 -5.63 -15.03
C ARG A 63 -8.26 -4.41 -15.06
N LYS A 64 -8.76 -3.31 -15.61
CA LYS A 64 -8.09 -2.01 -15.52
C LYS A 64 -8.41 -1.37 -14.18
N VAL A 65 -7.38 -0.84 -13.53
CA VAL A 65 -7.49 -0.09 -12.28
C VAL A 65 -6.87 1.28 -12.49
N LEU A 66 -7.56 2.32 -12.02
CA LEU A 66 -7.02 3.67 -11.94
C LEU A 66 -6.41 3.85 -10.55
N ILE A 67 -5.17 4.32 -10.53
CA ILE A 67 -4.40 4.55 -9.32
C ILE A 67 -4.09 6.03 -9.26
N HIS A 68 -4.37 6.65 -8.12
CA HIS A 68 -3.94 8.01 -7.86
C HIS A 68 -2.41 8.06 -7.77
N VAL A 69 -1.78 8.94 -8.54
CA VAL A 69 -0.34 9.15 -8.53
C VAL A 69 -0.04 10.24 -7.51
N ASP A 70 0.78 9.91 -6.51
CA ASP A 70 1.30 10.88 -5.55
C ASP A 70 2.75 11.27 -5.87
N ASP A 71 3.24 12.28 -5.15
CA ASP A 71 4.60 12.83 -5.35
C ASP A 71 5.71 11.92 -4.79
N TYR A 72 5.36 10.81 -4.13
CA TYR A 72 6.30 9.96 -3.40
C TYR A 72 6.74 8.72 -4.18
N GLY A 73 6.07 8.39 -5.28
CA GLY A 73 6.33 7.19 -6.08
C GLY A 73 6.87 7.46 -7.48
N ASN A 74 7.53 6.46 -8.06
CA ASN A 74 7.82 6.42 -9.50
C ASN A 74 6.84 5.46 -10.19
N TYR A 75 5.85 6.06 -10.86
CA TYR A 75 4.77 5.36 -11.54
C TYR A 75 5.00 5.19 -13.05
N GLN A 76 6.26 5.23 -13.52
CA GLN A 76 6.57 5.01 -14.93
C GLN A 76 6.00 3.67 -15.45
N PRO A 77 5.55 3.61 -16.72
CA PRO A 77 5.11 2.38 -17.35
C PRO A 77 6.10 1.21 -17.16
N GLY A 78 5.57 0.04 -16.83
CA GLY A 78 6.34 -1.16 -16.59
C GLY A 78 6.81 -1.38 -15.15
N ARG A 79 6.63 -0.39 -14.27
CA ARG A 79 6.79 -0.54 -12.82
C ARG A 79 5.63 -1.30 -12.20
N TRP A 80 5.86 -1.81 -10.99
CA TRP A 80 4.86 -2.48 -10.18
C TRP A 80 4.53 -1.62 -8.97
N VAL A 81 3.26 -1.59 -8.61
CA VAL A 81 2.77 -0.85 -7.45
C VAL A 81 1.90 -1.75 -6.60
N TRP A 82 1.95 -1.51 -5.29
CA TRP A 82 1.12 -2.22 -4.33
C TRP A 82 -0.09 -1.37 -3.99
N ILE A 83 -1.28 -1.93 -4.16
CA ILE A 83 -2.52 -1.35 -3.68
C ILE A 83 -2.67 -1.81 -2.24
N ILE A 84 -2.59 -0.86 -1.31
CA ILE A 84 -2.74 -1.07 0.13
C ILE A 84 -4.03 -0.43 0.61
N GLU A 85 -4.66 -1.05 1.58
CA GLU A 85 -5.92 -0.62 2.18
C GLU A 85 -5.79 -0.65 3.71
N ASP A 86 -6.72 0.01 4.39
CA ASP A 86 -6.84 -0.01 5.85
C ASP A 86 -5.52 0.24 6.59
N PRO A 87 -4.77 1.33 6.29
CA PRO A 87 -3.59 1.65 7.06
C PRO A 87 -3.95 1.82 8.54
N GLN A 88 -3.24 1.10 9.41
CA GLN A 88 -3.42 1.11 10.87
C GLN A 88 -2.11 1.52 11.51
N PRO A 89 -1.97 2.80 11.89
CA PRO A 89 -0.81 3.28 12.60
C PRO A 89 -0.74 2.68 14.02
N PHE A 90 0.47 2.35 14.49
CA PHE A 90 0.67 1.93 15.87
C PHE A 90 0.78 3.15 16.79
N THR A 91 0.22 3.04 18.01
CA THR A 91 0.32 4.11 19.01
C THR A 91 1.76 4.41 19.38
N GLU A 92 2.59 3.37 19.48
CA GLU A 92 4.03 3.48 19.71
C GLU A 92 4.78 2.78 18.57
N PRO A 93 5.80 3.42 17.97
CA PRO A 93 6.63 2.78 16.95
C PRO A 93 7.42 1.60 17.54
N ILE A 94 7.50 0.50 16.79
CA ILE A 94 8.23 -0.70 17.22
C ILE A 94 9.66 -0.65 16.67
N ALA A 95 10.67 -0.67 17.54
CA ALA A 95 12.07 -0.72 17.11
C ALA A 95 12.34 -1.96 16.25
N ALA A 96 12.86 -1.76 15.04
CA ALA A 96 13.11 -2.84 14.09
C ALA A 96 14.23 -2.49 13.09
N ARG A 97 15.08 -3.47 12.80
CA ARG A 97 16.05 -3.34 11.69
C ARG A 97 15.35 -3.65 10.38
N GLY A 98 15.37 -2.70 9.44
CA GLY A 98 14.86 -2.93 8.09
C GLY A 98 15.74 -3.92 7.30
N TYR A 99 15.11 -4.74 6.47
CA TYR A 99 15.76 -5.65 5.52
C TYR A 99 15.23 -5.43 4.11
N GLN A 100 16.04 -5.77 3.11
CA GLN A 100 15.60 -5.74 1.70
C GLN A 100 14.58 -6.85 1.41
N LYS A 101 13.68 -6.59 0.45
CA LYS A 101 12.56 -7.47 0.06
C LYS A 101 11.47 -7.54 1.14
N LEU A 102 10.51 -8.45 0.99
CA LEU A 102 9.57 -8.82 2.04
C LEU A 102 10.30 -9.69 3.08
N TRP A 103 10.10 -9.38 4.35
CA TRP A 103 10.72 -10.10 5.47
C TRP A 103 9.68 -10.29 6.58
N ASN A 104 9.88 -11.33 7.38
CA ASN A 104 9.00 -11.63 8.51
C ASN A 104 9.49 -10.87 9.74
N PHE A 105 8.54 -10.34 10.50
CA PHE A 105 8.80 -9.70 11.78
C PHE A 105 7.88 -10.30 12.82
N ASP A 106 8.45 -10.76 13.92
CA ASP A 106 7.68 -11.25 15.05
C ASP A 106 7.19 -10.04 15.84
N LEU A 107 5.87 -9.82 15.83
CA LEU A 107 5.27 -8.76 16.62
C LEU A 107 5.41 -9.06 18.12
N PRO A 108 5.66 -8.02 18.95
CA PRO A 108 5.51 -8.13 20.40
C PRO A 108 4.15 -8.74 20.77
N CYS A 109 4.13 -9.62 21.78
CA CYS A 109 2.94 -10.41 22.12
C CYS A 109 1.71 -9.55 22.47
N ASP A 110 1.92 -8.36 23.01
CA ASP A 110 0.90 -7.37 23.35
C ASP A 110 0.29 -6.64 22.13
N LEU A 111 0.97 -6.65 20.98
CA LEU A 111 0.46 -6.08 19.73
C LEU A 111 -0.11 -7.13 18.77
N ALA A 112 0.23 -8.40 18.96
CA ALA A 112 -0.27 -9.51 18.14
C ALA A 112 -1.80 -9.72 18.30
N ASP A 113 -2.35 -9.42 19.47
CA ASP A 113 -3.77 -9.60 19.78
C ASP A 113 -4.66 -8.52 19.14
N LEU A 114 -4.09 -7.38 18.73
CA LEU A 114 -4.83 -6.30 18.06
C LEU A 114 -5.04 -6.55 16.55
N GLN A 115 -4.25 -7.43 15.93
CA GLN A 115 -4.33 -7.71 14.48
C GLN A 115 -5.31 -8.84 14.12
N THR A 116 -5.78 -9.64 15.08
CA THR A 116 -6.65 -10.80 14.83
C THR A 116 -8.14 -10.49 14.85
N VAL A 117 -8.55 -9.27 15.20
CA VAL A 117 -9.98 -8.92 15.40
C VAL A 117 -10.74 -8.69 14.09
N THR A 118 -10.07 -8.56 12.94
CA THR A 118 -10.73 -8.31 11.63
C THR A 118 -10.72 -9.55 10.74
N THR A 119 -11.31 -10.63 11.21
CA THR A 119 -11.88 -11.66 10.32
C THR A 119 -13.24 -12.05 10.92
N GLN A 120 -14.25 -11.24 10.63
CA GLN A 120 -15.65 -11.65 10.78
C GLN A 120 -16.29 -11.75 9.39
N GLU A 121 -17.19 -12.72 9.31
CA GLU A 121 -17.69 -13.52 8.18
C GLU A 121 -18.18 -12.80 6.92
#